data_AF-A0A1I5RZC0-F1
#
_entry.id   AF-A0A1I5RZC0-F1
#
_cell.length_a   1.000
_cell.length_b   1.000
_cell.length_c   1.000
_cell.angle_alpha   90.00
_cell.angle_beta   90.00
_cell.angle_gamma   90.00
#
_symmetry.space_group_name_H-M   'P 1'
#
loop_
_entity.id
_entity.type
_entity.pdbx_description
1 polymer ?
#
loop_
_entity_poly.entity_id
_entity_poly.type
_entity_poly.pdbx_seq_one_letter_code
_entity_poly.pdbx_strand_id
1 'polypeptide(L)'
;MTDTVRTDLERTMAGLRDHFLGGLEAAHADMQEKIVRLAGNTPRDGDLAALRDQVHRIAGIAPALELWTLAKAAAAADRRFIDAEEAEGDARDIAEEAVSLADTLCCEIGDILATLRNPSPPLATSCAS
;
A
#
# COMPACT_ATOMS: atom_id res chain seq x y z
N MET A 1 -10.93 37.96 -1.54
CA MET A 1 -9.63 37.47 -2.08
C MET A 1 -9.13 36.22 -1.35
N THR A 2 -9.31 36.12 -0.03
CA THR A 2 -8.98 34.94 0.78
C THR A 2 -9.80 33.69 0.44
N ASP A 3 -11.06 33.85 0.01
CA ASP A 3 -11.93 32.70 -0.30
C ASP A 3 -11.52 31.93 -1.55
N THR A 4 -11.07 32.63 -2.61
CA THR A 4 -10.60 31.99 -3.84
C THR A 4 -9.34 31.15 -3.59
N VAL A 5 -8.38 31.67 -2.81
CA VAL A 5 -7.14 30.97 -2.47
C VAL A 5 -7.44 29.71 -1.64
N ARG A 6 -8.37 29.79 -0.69
CA ARG A 6 -8.80 28.63 0.10
C ARG A 6 -9.43 27.55 -0.77
N THR A 7 -10.37 27.91 -1.64
CA THR A 7 -11.03 26.94 -2.53
C THR A 7 -10.05 26.30 -3.52
N ASP A 8 -9.08 27.05 -4.04
CA ASP A 8 -8.07 26.51 -4.96
C ASP A 8 -7.10 25.56 -4.23
N LEU A 9 -6.74 25.85 -2.99
CA LEU A 9 -5.95 24.96 -2.15
C LEU A 9 -6.71 23.66 -1.85
N GLU A 10 -7.98 23.75 -1.45
CA GLU A 10 -8.83 22.59 -1.19
C GLU A 10 -8.94 21.69 -2.43
N ARG A 11 -9.14 22.28 -3.62
CA ARG A 11 -9.19 21.54 -4.89
C ARG A 11 -7.84 20.86 -5.21
N THR A 12 -6.74 21.56 -4.98
CA THR A 12 -5.38 21.02 -5.23
C THR A 12 -5.10 19.84 -4.30
N MET A 13 -5.45 19.98 -3.01
CA MET A 13 -5.29 18.92 -2.02
C MET A 13 -6.17 17.71 -2.34
N ALA A 14 -7.41 17.92 -2.80
CA ALA A 14 -8.28 16.84 -3.24
C ALA A 14 -7.69 16.10 -4.45
N GLY A 15 -7.22 16.82 -5.48
CA GLY A 15 -6.59 16.21 -6.64
C GLY A 15 -5.31 15.44 -6.30
N LEU A 16 -4.51 15.94 -5.35
CA LEU A 16 -3.31 15.25 -4.86
C LEU A 16 -3.67 13.96 -4.10
N ARG A 17 -4.71 14.01 -3.25
CA ARG A 17 -5.21 12.83 -2.54
C ARG A 17 -5.70 11.77 -3.52
N ASP A 18 -6.47 12.15 -4.53
CA ASP A 18 -6.96 11.22 -5.56
C ASP A 18 -5.82 10.59 -6.34
N HIS A 19 -4.77 11.37 -6.66
CA HIS A 19 -3.56 10.85 -7.30
C HIS A 19 -2.87 9.77 -6.47
N PHE A 20 -2.65 10.03 -5.17
CA PHE A 20 -2.04 9.05 -4.28
C PHE A 20 -2.93 7.82 -4.06
N LEU A 21 -4.23 8.01 -3.95
CA LEU A 21 -5.19 6.90 -3.81
C LEU A 21 -5.16 6.01 -5.06
N GLY A 22 -5.20 6.60 -6.26
CA GLY A 22 -5.07 5.84 -7.51
C GLY A 22 -3.73 5.11 -7.61
N GLY A 23 -2.64 5.71 -7.13
CA GLY A 23 -1.35 5.06 -7.02
C GLY A 23 -1.34 3.86 -6.06
N LEU A 24 -2.00 3.98 -4.91
CA LEU A 24 -2.14 2.91 -3.92
C LEU A 24 -2.98 1.75 -4.48
N GLU A 25 -4.08 2.06 -5.18
CA GLU A 25 -4.94 1.06 -5.83
C GLU A 25 -4.19 0.28 -6.91
N ALA A 26 -3.41 0.98 -7.74
CA ALA A 26 -2.60 0.34 -8.78
C ALA A 26 -1.53 -0.57 -8.17
N ALA A 27 -0.80 -0.09 -7.14
CA ALA A 27 0.21 -0.90 -6.46
C ALA A 27 -0.40 -2.14 -5.79
N HIS A 28 -1.57 -2.00 -5.15
CA HIS A 28 -2.30 -3.11 -4.55
C HIS A 28 -2.68 -4.18 -5.57
N ALA A 29 -3.27 -3.80 -6.70
CA ALA A 29 -3.64 -4.74 -7.76
C ALA A 29 -2.41 -5.47 -8.33
N ASP A 30 -1.32 -4.75 -8.56
CA ASP A 30 -0.07 -5.30 -9.06
C ASP A 30 0.61 -6.24 -8.07
N MET A 31 0.48 -5.99 -6.76
CA MET A 31 0.93 -6.90 -5.71
C MET A 31 0.11 -8.19 -5.70
N GLN A 32 -1.22 -8.09 -5.70
CA GLN A 32 -2.13 -9.24 -5.67
C GLN A 32 -1.80 -10.22 -6.81
N GLU A 33 -1.60 -9.70 -8.02
CA GLU A 33 -1.24 -10.52 -9.19
C GLU A 33 0.07 -11.29 -8.98
N LYS A 34 1.11 -10.63 -8.45
CA LYS A 34 2.44 -11.23 -8.25
C LYS A 34 2.44 -12.24 -7.12
N ILE A 35 1.77 -11.93 -6.00
CA ILE A 35 1.62 -12.86 -4.88
C ILE A 35 0.94 -14.14 -5.35
N VAL A 36 -0.15 -14.03 -6.13
CA VAL A 36 -0.85 -15.21 -6.67
C VAL A 36 0.07 -16.04 -7.57
N ARG A 37 0.90 -15.43 -8.41
CA ARG A 37 1.87 -16.15 -9.26
C ARG A 37 2.94 -16.87 -8.45
N LEU A 38 3.49 -16.20 -7.44
CA LEU A 38 4.50 -16.76 -6.55
C LEU A 38 3.94 -17.93 -5.74
N ALA A 39 2.74 -17.77 -5.15
CA ALA A 39 2.07 -18.82 -4.38
C ALA A 39 1.60 -20.01 -5.24
N GLY A 40 1.21 -19.76 -6.49
CA GLY A 40 0.77 -20.77 -7.44
C GLY A 40 1.89 -21.64 -8.03
N ASN A 41 3.16 -21.45 -7.60
CA ASN A 41 4.34 -22.07 -8.20
C ASN A 41 4.45 -21.83 -9.72
N THR A 42 3.95 -20.68 -10.19
CA THR A 42 4.18 -20.18 -11.55
C THR A 42 4.95 -18.87 -11.53
N PRO A 43 6.07 -18.76 -10.79
CA PRO A 43 6.87 -17.54 -10.76
C PRO A 43 7.45 -17.27 -12.15
N ARG A 44 7.44 -16.01 -12.55
CA ARG A 44 8.22 -15.52 -13.69
C ARG A 44 9.51 -14.90 -13.19
N ASP A 45 10.51 -14.91 -14.07
CA ASP A 45 11.76 -14.18 -13.82
C ASP A 45 11.44 -12.72 -13.46
N GLY A 46 11.89 -12.29 -12.29
CA GLY A 46 11.70 -10.93 -11.79
C GLY A 46 10.41 -10.67 -11.02
N ASP A 47 9.49 -11.63 -10.82
CA ASP A 47 8.25 -11.41 -10.04
C ASP A 47 8.55 -10.98 -8.59
N LEU A 48 9.63 -11.50 -8.00
CA LEU A 48 10.11 -11.15 -6.66
C LEU A 48 10.57 -9.69 -6.57
N ALA A 49 11.42 -9.25 -7.52
CA ALA A 49 11.87 -7.86 -7.61
C ALA A 49 10.70 -6.91 -7.91
N ALA A 50 9.80 -7.31 -8.81
CA ALA A 50 8.63 -6.52 -9.14
C ALA A 50 7.63 -6.40 -7.98
N LEU A 51 7.56 -7.41 -7.10
CA LEU A 51 6.78 -7.35 -5.86
C LEU A 51 7.40 -6.37 -4.87
N ARG A 52 8.73 -6.45 -4.67
CA ARG A 52 9.48 -5.47 -3.86
C ARG A 52 9.24 -4.05 -4.35
N ASP A 53 9.30 -3.79 -5.66
CA ASP A 53 9.07 -2.46 -6.23
C ASP A 53 7.69 -1.90 -5.84
N GLN A 54 6.64 -2.75 -5.80
CA GLN A 54 5.32 -2.31 -5.36
C GLN A 54 5.29 -1.99 -3.86
N VAL A 55 5.92 -2.83 -3.03
CA VAL A 55 6.04 -2.60 -1.59
C VAL A 55 6.79 -1.29 -1.32
N HIS A 56 7.90 -1.04 -2.01
CA HIS A 56 8.65 0.22 -1.93
C HIS A 56 7.79 1.41 -2.33
N ARG A 57 7.01 1.28 -3.41
CA ARG A 57 6.07 2.32 -3.86
C ARG A 57 5.01 2.63 -2.80
N ILE A 58 4.46 1.62 -2.14
CA ILE A 58 3.50 1.79 -1.04
C ILE A 58 4.14 2.51 0.14
N ALA A 59 5.38 2.19 0.50
CA ALA A 59 6.11 2.89 1.55
C ALA A 59 6.26 4.40 1.25
N GLY A 60 6.33 4.78 -0.04
CA GLY A 60 6.34 6.18 -0.47
C GLY A 60 4.95 6.85 -0.53
N ILE A 61 3.91 6.10 -0.90
CA ILE A 61 2.53 6.64 -1.02
C ILE A 61 1.84 6.77 0.33
N ALA A 62 1.99 5.78 1.21
CA ALA A 62 1.28 5.71 2.48
C ALA A 62 1.45 6.96 3.37
N PRO A 63 2.66 7.54 3.53
CA PRO A 63 2.85 8.79 4.27
C PRO A 63 2.06 9.98 3.69
N ALA A 64 1.93 10.07 2.37
CA ALA A 64 1.20 11.15 1.70
C ALA A 64 -0.33 11.06 1.93
N LEU A 65 -0.82 9.88 2.33
CA LEU A 65 -2.19 9.63 2.74
C LEU A 65 -2.35 9.56 4.28
N GLU A 66 -1.30 9.92 5.04
CA GLU A 66 -1.25 9.83 6.51
C GLU A 66 -1.43 8.41 7.07
N LEU A 67 -1.20 7.39 6.25
CA LEU A 67 -1.30 5.97 6.60
C LEU A 67 0.01 5.48 7.24
N TRP A 68 0.40 6.06 8.37
CA TRP A 68 1.73 5.85 8.97
C TRP A 68 2.03 4.40 9.39
N THR A 69 1.01 3.67 9.85
CA THR A 69 1.16 2.24 10.20
C THR A 69 1.46 1.42 8.95
N LEU A 70 0.73 1.67 7.86
CA LEU A 70 0.95 1.04 6.56
C LEU A 70 2.35 1.36 6.02
N ALA A 71 2.79 2.62 6.13
CA ALA A 71 4.12 3.03 5.70
C ALA A 71 5.24 2.26 6.43
N LYS A 72 5.09 2.05 7.75
CA LYS A 72 6.05 1.27 8.54
C LYS A 72 6.05 -0.21 8.16
N ALA A 73 4.87 -0.80 7.96
CA ALA A 73 4.74 -2.18 7.54
C ALA A 73 5.37 -2.41 6.15
N ALA A 74 5.10 -1.52 5.19
CA ALA A 74 5.70 -1.56 3.86
C ALA A 74 7.22 -1.40 3.91
N ALA A 75 7.75 -0.47 4.70
CA ALA A 75 9.20 -0.30 4.86
C ALA A 75 9.87 -1.53 5.48
N ALA A 76 9.22 -2.19 6.44
CA ALA A 76 9.72 -3.43 7.04
C ALA A 76 9.73 -4.58 6.02
N ALA A 77 8.68 -4.70 5.19
CA ALA A 77 8.62 -5.68 4.12
C ALA A 77 9.69 -5.42 3.03
N ASP A 78 9.85 -4.18 2.57
CA ASP A 78 10.91 -3.78 1.61
C ASP A 78 12.30 -4.14 2.14
N ARG A 79 12.54 -3.90 3.44
CA ARG A 79 13.81 -4.29 4.08
C ARG A 79 14.04 -5.80 4.02
N ARG A 80 13.02 -6.64 4.20
CA ARG A 80 13.18 -8.10 4.09
C ARG A 80 13.48 -8.57 2.67
N PHE A 81 12.94 -7.90 1.65
CA PHE A 81 13.37 -8.18 0.27
C PHE A 81 14.84 -7.81 0.03
N ILE A 82 15.32 -6.70 0.57
CA ILE A 82 16.74 -6.32 0.52
C ILE A 82 17.60 -7.39 1.21
N ASP A 83 17.21 -7.80 2.43
CA ASP A 83 17.94 -8.81 3.18
C ASP A 83 17.98 -10.15 2.40
N ALA A 84 16.91 -10.50 1.66
CA ALA A 84 16.89 -11.70 0.79
C ALA A 84 17.84 -11.59 -0.41
N GLU A 85 17.99 -10.40 -1.00
CA GLU A 85 18.93 -10.15 -2.11
C GLU A 85 20.41 -10.18 -1.63
N GLU A 86 20.67 -9.70 -0.42
CA GLU A 86 22.02 -9.60 0.17
C GLU A 86 22.48 -10.91 0.83
N ALA A 87 21.60 -11.89 1.01
CA ALA A 87 21.90 -13.13 1.72
C ALA A 87 22.80 -14.09 0.92
N GLU A 88 24.01 -14.34 1.42
CA GLU A 88 24.86 -15.48 1.01
C GLU A 88 24.37 -16.76 1.71
N GLY A 89 23.28 -17.38 1.24
CA GLY A 89 22.75 -18.62 1.84
C GLY A 89 21.23 -18.74 1.79
N ASP A 90 20.57 -18.70 2.96
CA ASP A 90 19.12 -18.85 3.21
C ASP A 90 18.21 -17.78 2.53
N ALA A 91 18.63 -17.22 1.40
CA ALA A 91 17.90 -16.26 0.60
C ALA A 91 16.47 -16.72 0.26
N ARG A 92 16.25 -18.03 0.16
CA ARG A 92 14.93 -18.61 -0.08
C ARG A 92 13.98 -18.40 1.10
N ASP A 93 14.39 -18.73 2.31
CA ASP A 93 13.55 -18.62 3.50
C ASP A 93 13.23 -17.14 3.79
N ILE A 94 14.21 -16.26 3.59
CA ILE A 94 14.02 -14.80 3.74
C ILE A 94 13.09 -14.26 2.65
N ALA A 95 13.20 -14.75 1.41
CA ALA A 95 12.28 -14.37 0.33
C ALA A 95 10.85 -14.87 0.59
N GLU A 96 10.68 -16.09 1.13
CA GLU A 96 9.38 -16.62 1.52
C GLU A 96 8.76 -15.77 2.66
N GLU A 97 9.55 -15.35 3.64
CA GLU A 97 9.10 -14.41 4.68
C GLU A 97 8.71 -13.04 4.09
N ALA A 98 9.52 -12.49 3.18
CA ALA A 98 9.24 -11.23 2.52
C ALA A 98 7.94 -11.27 1.71
N VAL A 99 7.68 -12.37 0.99
CA VAL A 99 6.41 -12.60 0.27
C VAL A 99 5.24 -12.71 1.24
N SER A 100 5.39 -13.39 2.38
CA SER A 100 4.33 -13.48 3.40
C SER A 100 4.00 -12.12 4.02
N LEU A 101 5.01 -11.28 4.25
CA LEU A 101 4.81 -9.90 4.72
C LEU A 101 4.12 -9.05 3.67
N ALA A 102 4.51 -9.20 2.40
CA ALA A 102 3.87 -8.53 1.28
C ALA A 102 2.39 -8.95 1.12
N ASP A 103 2.05 -10.21 1.33
CA ASP A 103 0.67 -10.71 1.31
C ASP A 103 -0.19 -10.11 2.44
N THR A 104 0.37 -10.05 3.66
CA THR A 104 -0.29 -9.40 4.79
C THR A 104 -0.53 -7.92 4.50
N LEU A 105 0.48 -7.21 4.01
CA LEU A 105 0.39 -5.81 3.60
C LEU A 105 -0.68 -5.62 2.50
N CYS A 106 -0.74 -6.54 1.54
CA CYS A 106 -1.71 -6.52 0.46
C CYS A 106 -3.14 -6.57 1.00
N CYS A 107 -3.41 -7.49 1.94
CA CYS A 107 -4.71 -7.56 2.61
C CYS A 107 -5.07 -6.27 3.35
N GLU A 108 -4.15 -5.70 4.13
CA GLU A 108 -4.36 -4.44 4.86
C GLU A 108 -4.70 -3.28 3.92
N ILE A 109 -4.04 -3.19 2.76
CA ILE A 109 -4.34 -2.17 1.76
C ILE A 109 -5.75 -2.35 1.20
N GLY A 110 -6.16 -3.59 0.93
CA GLY A 110 -7.52 -3.91 0.51
C GLY A 110 -8.58 -3.36 1.47
N ASP A 111 -8.39 -3.57 2.77
CA ASP A 111 -9.29 -3.07 3.83
C ASP A 111 -9.30 -1.54 3.92
N ILE A 112 -8.13 -0.91 3.81
CA ILE A 112 -8.01 0.55 3.78
C ILE A 112 -8.74 1.13 2.57
N LEU A 113 -8.52 0.58 1.38
CA LEU A 113 -9.16 1.03 0.14
C LEU A 113 -10.69 0.87 0.21
N ALA A 114 -11.17 -0.24 0.79
CA ALA A 114 -12.60 -0.45 1.02
C ALA A 114 -13.20 0.64 1.94
N THR A 115 -12.47 1.00 3.01
CA THR A 115 -12.86 2.06 3.95
C THR A 115 -12.86 3.43 3.30
N LEU A 116 -11.85 3.75 2.49
CA LEU A 116 -11.71 5.04 1.82
C LEU A 116 -12.77 5.25 0.71
N ARG A 117 -13.20 4.17 0.04
CA ARG A 117 -14.26 4.21 -0.99
C ARG A 117 -15.67 4.29 -0.42
N ASN A 118 -15.89 3.74 0.78
CA ASN A 118 -17.16 3.80 1.50
C ASN A 118 -16.98 4.48 2.86
N PRO A 119 -16.79 5.82 2.90
CA PRO A 119 -16.87 6.54 4.15
C PRO A 119 -18.31 6.42 4.64
N SER A 120 -18.60 5.42 5.47
CA SER A 120 -19.86 5.39 6.21
C SER A 120 -19.95 6.74 6.93
N PRO A 121 -21.06 7.49 6.78
CA PRO A 121 -21.19 8.75 7.50
C PRO A 121 -21.02 8.44 8.99
N PRO A 122 -20.40 9.33 9.79
CA PRO A 122 -20.43 9.17 11.23
C PRO A 122 -21.90 9.00 11.60
N LEU A 123 -22.23 7.90 12.28
CA LEU A 123 -23.55 7.71 12.85
C LEU A 123 -23.83 8.96 13.68
N ALA A 124 -24.66 9.85 13.14
CA ALA A 124 -25.20 10.95 13.90
C ALA A 124 -25.98 10.27 15.02
N THR A 125 -25.40 10.21 16.21
CA THR A 125 -26.10 9.92 17.46
C THR A 125 -27.06 11.07 17.68
N SER A 126 -28.16 11.05 16.91
CA SER A 126 -29.41 11.65 17.27
C SER A 126 -29.94 10.82 18.44
N CYS A 127 -29.59 11.26 19.64
CA CYS A 127 -30.49 11.11 20.77
C CYS A 127 -30.77 12.53 21.25
N ALA A 128 -31.75 13.13 20.58
CA ALA A 128 -32.66 14.05 21.24
C ALA A 128 -33.30 13.30 22.41
N SER A 129 -33.10 13.78 23.63
CA SER A 129 -34.03 13.74 24.76
C SER A 129 -33.57 14.74 25.81
#